data_AF-A7SDS2-F1
#
_entry.id   AF-A7SDS2-F1
#
_cell.length_a   1.000
_cell.length_b   1.000
_cell.length_c   1.000
_cell.angle_alpha   90.00
_cell.angle_beta   90.00
_cell.angle_gamma   90.00
#
_symmetry.space_group_name_H-M   'P 1'
#
loop_
_entity.id
_entity.type
_entity.pdbx_description
1 polymer ?
#
loop_
_entity_poly.entity_id
_entity_poly.type
_entity_poly.pdbx_seq_one_letter_code
_entity_poly.pdbx_strand_id
1 'polypeptide(L)'
;VTALRLVSRMKRDWIHHGRRPSGLCGAALLVASRLHSFNRSVREVVKVVRISDTTIRKRLGEFKDTPSSQLTIDEFHKIDLEEEQDPPCFTHARKKAKQQAEDVVNPEITQEVE
;
A
#
# COMPACT_ATOMS: atom_id res chain seq x y z
N VAL A 1 -4.57 -12.64 15.18
CA VAL A 1 -3.19 -12.63 14.62
C VAL A 1 -3.08 -12.05 13.19
N THR A 2 -4.17 -11.78 12.47
CA THR A 2 -4.15 -11.26 11.08
C THR A 2 -3.31 -10.00 10.86
N ALA A 3 -3.36 -9.02 11.78
CA ALA A 3 -2.58 -7.79 11.65
C ALA A 3 -1.06 -8.03 11.61
N LEU A 4 -0.56 -8.99 12.39
CA LEU A 4 0.87 -9.34 12.38
C LEU A 4 1.27 -9.95 11.05
N ARG A 5 0.43 -10.82 10.48
CA ARG A 5 0.68 -11.43 9.17
C ARG A 5 0.70 -10.37 8.06
N LEU A 6 -0.22 -9.40 8.10
CA LEU A 6 -0.20 -8.24 7.20
C LEU A 6 1.08 -7.41 7.33
N VAL A 7 1.52 -7.11 8.55
CA VAL A 7 2.77 -6.38 8.77
C VAL A 7 3.97 -7.16 8.22
N SER A 8 4.06 -8.46 8.48
CA SER A 8 5.14 -9.30 7.96
C SER A 8 5.15 -9.32 6.43
N ARG A 9 3.98 -9.42 5.79
CA ARG A 9 3.89 -9.36 4.33
C ARG A 9 4.31 -8.00 3.78
N MET A 10 3.78 -6.90 4.32
CA MET A 10 4.17 -5.55 3.90
C MET A 10 5.66 -5.26 4.14
N LYS A 11 6.30 -5.94 5.10
CA LYS A 11 7.75 -5.87 5.29
C LYS A 11 8.50 -6.55 4.16
N ARG A 12 8.05 -7.74 3.75
CA ARG A 12 8.60 -8.52 2.64
C ARG A 12 8.40 -7.84 1.29
N ASP A 13 7.32 -7.08 1.13
CA ASP A 13 7.07 -6.21 -0.02
C ASP A 13 7.82 -4.86 0.05
N TRP A 14 8.78 -4.70 0.97
CA TRP A 14 9.62 -3.50 1.13
C TRP A 14 8.87 -2.17 1.32
N ILE A 15 7.57 -2.19 1.64
CA ILE A 15 6.73 -0.99 1.83
C ILE A 15 7.25 -0.13 3.00
N HIS A 16 7.86 -0.78 3.99
CA HIS A 16 8.36 -0.14 5.20
C HIS A 16 9.74 0.54 5.07
N HIS A 17 10.53 0.18 4.06
CA HIS A 17 11.94 0.56 3.99
C HIS A 17 12.11 2.09 3.91
N GLY A 18 12.97 2.65 4.77
CA GLY A 18 13.23 4.10 4.84
C GLY A 18 12.05 4.97 5.33
N ARG A 19 11.01 4.37 5.94
CA ARG A 19 9.77 5.09 6.28
C ARG A 19 9.26 4.74 7.69
N ARG A 20 8.38 5.58 8.26
CA ARG A 20 7.89 5.37 9.64
C ARG A 20 7.07 4.07 9.80
N PRO A 21 7.42 3.18 10.75
CA PRO A 21 6.72 1.92 10.97
C PRO A 21 5.32 2.09 11.57
N SER A 22 5.07 3.15 12.35
CA SER A 22 3.75 3.43 12.94
C SER A 22 2.64 3.52 11.88
N GLY A 23 2.93 4.14 10.73
CA GLY A 23 1.97 4.21 9.62
C GLY A 23 1.66 2.84 9.01
N LEU A 24 2.63 1.94 8.99
CA LEU A 24 2.46 0.57 8.51
C LEU A 24 1.56 -0.23 9.46
N CYS A 25 1.82 -0.15 10.76
CA CYS A 25 1.00 -0.81 11.78
C CYS A 25 -0.44 -0.30 11.75
N GLY A 26 -0.65 1.01 11.57
CA GLY A 26 -1.98 1.59 11.43
C GLY A 26 -2.73 1.10 10.20
N ALA A 27 -2.05 0.96 9.06
CA ALA A 27 -2.64 0.38 7.86
C ALA A 27 -3.02 -1.10 8.07
N ALA A 28 -2.13 -1.89 8.66
CA ALA A 28 -2.40 -3.30 8.96
C ALA A 28 -3.55 -3.49 9.95
N LEU A 29 -3.64 -2.65 11.00
CA LEU A 29 -4.77 -2.66 11.95
C LEU A 29 -6.09 -2.37 11.25
N LEU A 30 -6.13 -1.38 10.36
CA LEU A 30 -7.33 -0.98 9.63
C LEU A 30 -7.81 -2.07 8.64
N VAL A 31 -6.87 -2.76 7.98
CA VAL A 31 -7.22 -3.89 7.11
C VAL A 31 -7.72 -5.06 7.94
N ALA A 32 -6.99 -5.45 8.99
CA ALA A 32 -7.40 -6.54 9.87
C ALA A 32 -8.76 -6.30 10.50
N SER A 33 -9.06 -5.07 10.94
CA SER A 33 -10.35 -4.75 11.54
C SER A 33 -11.50 -4.98 10.55
N ARG A 34 -11.32 -4.62 9.27
CA ARG A 34 -12.31 -4.87 8.21
C ARG A 34 -12.47 -6.35 7.87
N LEU A 35 -11.37 -7.11 7.85
CA LEU A 35 -11.41 -8.55 7.59
C LEU A 35 -12.22 -9.32 8.64
N HIS A 36 -12.25 -8.82 9.88
CA HIS A 36 -12.99 -9.40 11.00
C HIS A 36 -14.35 -8.72 11.24
N SER A 37 -14.87 -7.95 10.28
CA SER A 37 -16.14 -7.20 10.40
C SER A 37 -16.20 -6.26 11.61
N PHE A 38 -15.04 -5.86 12.14
CA PHE A 38 -14.90 -4.92 13.24
C PHE A 38 -14.56 -3.54 12.70
N ASN A 39 -15.58 -2.82 12.25
CA ASN A 39 -15.39 -1.56 11.57
C ASN A 39 -14.99 -0.45 12.57
N ARG A 40 -13.77 0.07 12.40
CA ARG A 40 -13.26 1.26 13.12
C ARG A 40 -13.02 2.40 12.15
N SER A 41 -13.20 3.62 12.65
CA SER A 41 -12.96 4.80 11.83
C SER A 41 -11.45 5.01 11.64
N VAL A 42 -11.05 5.51 10.47
CA VAL A 42 -9.64 5.85 10.20
C VAL A 42 -9.11 6.86 11.24
N ARG A 43 -9.97 7.81 11.64
CA ARG A 43 -9.64 8.84 12.66
C ARG A 43 -9.31 8.23 14.03
N GLU A 44 -10.04 7.22 14.48
CA GLU A 44 -9.74 6.53 15.74
C GLU A 44 -8.37 5.84 15.69
N VAL A 45 -8.09 5.14 14.58
CA VAL A 45 -6.78 4.47 14.39
C VAL A 45 -5.66 5.50 14.36
N VAL A 46 -5.81 6.59 13.61
CA VAL A 46 -4.86 7.71 13.52
C VAL A 46 -4.51 8.29 14.87
N LYS A 47 -5.49 8.50 15.75
CA LYS A 47 -5.27 9.01 17.11
C LYS A 47 -4.36 8.09 17.94
N VAL A 48 -4.50 6.77 17.77
CA VAL A 48 -3.68 5.78 18.49
C VAL A 48 -2.26 5.71 17.92
N VAL A 49 -2.10 5.60 16.60
CA VAL A 49 -0.78 5.40 15.97
C VAL A 49 -0.02 6.69 15.71
N ARG A 50 -0.64 7.86 15.98
CA ARG A 50 -0.05 9.20 15.87
C ARG A 50 0.57 9.46 14.48
N ILE A 51 -0.20 9.21 13.43
CA ILE A 51 0.20 9.39 12.03
C ILE A 51 -0.96 10.05 11.26
N SER A 52 -0.69 10.82 10.21
CA SER A 52 -1.76 11.42 9.40
C SER A 52 -2.57 10.37 8.62
N ASP A 53 -3.89 10.60 8.45
CA ASP A 53 -4.78 9.79 7.61
C ASP A 53 -4.23 9.61 6.18
N THR A 54 -3.61 10.67 5.64
CA THR A 54 -3.00 10.66 4.30
C THR A 54 -1.88 9.61 4.20
N THR A 55 -1.10 9.44 5.26
CA THR A 55 0.00 8.47 5.30
C THR A 55 -0.55 7.04 5.32
N ILE A 56 -1.60 6.78 6.11
CA ILE A 56 -2.25 5.46 6.13
C ILE A 56 -2.82 5.13 4.75
N ARG A 57 -3.51 6.08 4.10
CA ARG A 57 -4.04 5.90 2.74
C ARG A 57 -2.95 5.59 1.72
N LYS A 58 -1.81 6.29 1.77
CA LYS A 58 -0.66 5.98 0.90
C LYS A 58 -0.18 4.53 1.10
N ARG A 59 -0.13 4.04 2.35
CA ARG A 59 0.28 2.66 2.65
C ARG A 59 -0.71 1.62 2.13
N LEU A 60 -2.00 1.90 2.28
CA LEU A 60 -3.04 1.04 1.75
C LEU A 60 -3.01 0.99 0.21
N GLY A 61 -2.72 2.12 -0.45
CA GLY A 61 -2.52 2.18 -1.89
C GLY A 61 -1.31 1.37 -2.34
N GLU A 62 -0.18 1.50 -1.66
CA GLU A 62 1.04 0.71 -1.92
C GLU A 62 0.77 -0.79 -1.73
N PHE A 63 0.06 -1.18 -0.67
CA PHE A 63 -0.31 -2.59 -0.46
C PHE A 63 -1.30 -3.10 -1.52
N LYS A 64 -2.24 -2.26 -1.96
CA LYS A 64 -3.17 -2.60 -3.06
C LYS A 64 -2.43 -2.96 -4.35
N ASP A 65 -1.33 -2.29 -4.65
CA ASP A 65 -0.53 -2.55 -5.86
C ASP A 65 0.27 -3.86 -5.78
N THR A 66 0.35 -4.53 -4.63
CA THR A 66 1.06 -5.82 -4.46
C THR A 66 0.19 -7.01 -4.85
N PRO A 67 0.77 -8.16 -5.27
CA PRO A 67 0.01 -9.38 -5.59
C PRO A 67 -0.75 -9.94 -4.37
N SER A 68 -0.28 -9.66 -3.15
CA SER A 68 -0.96 -10.08 -1.92
C SER A 68 -2.34 -9.47 -1.72
N SER A 69 -2.63 -8.35 -2.38
CA SER A 69 -3.94 -7.69 -2.28
C SER A 69 -5.05 -8.44 -3.04
N GLN A 70 -4.67 -9.30 -3.99
CA GLN A 70 -5.59 -10.03 -4.87
C GLN A 70 -6.05 -11.36 -4.26
N LEU A 71 -5.38 -11.82 -3.19
CA LEU A 71 -5.72 -13.05 -2.50
C LEU A 71 -7.03 -12.92 -1.72
N THR A 72 -7.79 -14.00 -1.66
CA THR A 72 -8.91 -14.11 -0.72
C THR A 72 -8.40 -14.13 0.72
N ILE A 73 -9.30 -13.86 1.66
CA ILE A 73 -8.96 -13.84 3.10
C ILE A 73 -8.39 -15.19 3.55
N ASP A 74 -8.99 -16.29 3.08
CA ASP A 74 -8.57 -17.65 3.44
C ASP A 74 -7.22 -18.02 2.80
N GLU A 75 -6.99 -17.64 1.54
CA GLU A 75 -5.70 -17.84 0.87
C GLU A 75 -4.60 -17.04 1.55
N PHE A 76 -4.86 -15.78 1.89
CA PHE A 76 -3.91 -14.93 2.59
C PHE A 76 -3.46 -15.55 3.93
N HIS A 77 -4.35 -16.30 4.59
CA HIS A 77 -4.04 -16.99 5.85
C HIS A 77 -3.26 -18.30 5.68
N LYS A 78 -3.36 -18.95 4.53
CA LYS A 78 -2.76 -20.28 4.27
C LYS A 78 -1.48 -20.21 3.46
N ILE A 79 -1.42 -19.28 2.51
CA ILE A 79 -0.35 -19.18 1.52
C ILE A 79 0.55 -18.01 1.90
N ASP A 80 1.85 -18.26 1.92
CA ASP A 80 2.87 -17.22 1.97
C ASP A 80 3.50 -17.09 0.59
N LEU A 81 3.21 -15.99 -0.11
CA LEU A 81 3.83 -15.69 -1.39
C LEU A 81 5.34 -15.48 -1.19
N GLU A 82 6.17 -16.15 -1.98
CA GLU A 82 7.64 -15.99 -1.91
C GLU A 82 8.12 -14.74 -2.65
N GLU A 83 7.39 -14.33 -3.69
CA GLU A 83 7.74 -13.17 -4.51
C GLU A 83 7.74 -11.89 -3.67
N GLU A 84 8.84 -11.16 -3.73
CA GLU A 84 9.04 -9.85 -3.12
C GLU A 84 8.68 -8.74 -4.12
N GLN A 85 8.49 -7.52 -3.61
CA GLN A 85 8.16 -6.37 -4.43
C GLN A 85 9.18 -5.25 -4.19
N ASP A 86 9.36 -4.42 -5.21
CA ASP A 86 10.24 -3.27 -5.14
C ASP A 86 9.71 -2.19 -4.17
N PRO A 87 10.60 -1.45 -3.49
CA PRO A 87 10.20 -0.36 -2.61
C PRO A 87 9.47 0.76 -3.39
N PRO A 88 8.53 1.49 -2.76
CA PRO A 88 7.74 2.52 -3.43
C PRO A 88 8.55 3.63 -4.11
N CYS A 89 9.77 3.93 -3.64
CA CYS A 89 10.63 4.91 -4.30
C CYS A 89 11.05 4.47 -5.71
N PHE A 90 11.30 3.17 -5.89
CA PHE A 90 11.69 2.59 -7.17
C PHE A 90 10.49 2.51 -8.12
N THR A 91 9.35 2.02 -7.64
CA THR A 91 8.13 1.92 -8.45
C THR A 91 7.60 3.28 -8.87
N HIS A 92 7.63 4.30 -8.00
CA HIS A 92 7.24 5.66 -8.35
C HIS A 92 8.19 6.29 -9.38
N ALA A 93 9.51 6.10 -9.24
CA ALA A 93 10.48 6.61 -10.20
C ALA A 93 10.25 6.00 -11.59
N ARG A 94 10.02 4.69 -11.67
CA ARG A 94 9.75 3.98 -12.92
C ARG A 94 8.43 4.40 -13.57
N LYS A 95 7.35 4.56 -12.77
CA LYS A 95 6.05 5.09 -13.26
C LYS A 95 6.21 6.50 -13.84
N LYS A 96 6.94 7.39 -13.15
CA LYS A 96 7.21 8.75 -13.62
C LYS A 96 8.03 8.78 -14.91
N ALA A 97 9.10 7.98 -15.01
CA ALA A 97 9.92 7.90 -16.21
C ALA A 97 9.12 7.38 -17.42
N LYS A 98 8.24 6.39 -17.20
CA LYS A 98 7.35 5.87 -18.24
C LYS A 98 6.37 6.94 -18.74
N GLN A 99 5.72 7.67 -17.83
CA GLN A 99 4.82 8.77 -18.18
C GLN A 99 5.53 9.85 -19.00
N GLN A 100 6.73 10.26 -18.58
CA GLN A 100 7.53 11.24 -19.33
C GLN A 100 7.91 10.75 -20.73
N ALA A 101 8.19 9.46 -20.90
CA ALA A 101 8.47 8.90 -22.22
C ALA A 101 7.21 8.86 -23.10
N GLU A 102 6.04 8.54 -22.52
CA GLU A 102 4.75 8.55 -23.23
C GLU A 102 4.36 9.98 -23.67
N ASP A 103 4.56 10.98 -22.82
CA ASP A 103 4.29 12.40 -23.12
C ASP A 103 5.17 12.92 -24.28
N VAL A 104 6.40 12.43 -24.41
CA VAL A 104 7.32 12.78 -25.52
C VAL A 104 6.90 12.12 -26.84
N VAL A 105 6.27 10.94 -26.78
CA VAL A 105 5.86 10.16 -27.96
C VAL A 105 4.50 10.61 -28.51
N ASN A 106 3.57 11.08 -27.65
CA ASN A 106 2.24 11.58 -28.04
C ASN A 106 2.00 13.02 -27.56
N PRO A 107 2.57 14.04 -28.24
CA PRO A 107 2.36 15.44 -27.87
C PRO A 107 0.93 15.96 -28.09
N GLU A 108 0.06 15.24 -28.81
CA GLU A 108 -1.29 15.69 -29.18
C GLU A 108 -2.31 15.65 -28.02
N ILE A 109 -2.06 14.93 -26.92
CA ILE A 109 -3.02 14.83 -25.79
C ILE A 109 -2.87 16.01 -24.80
N THR A 110 -1.73 16.72 -24.82
CA THR A 110 -1.44 17.76 -23.83
C THR A 110 -2.20 19.08 -24.10
N GLN A 111 -2.86 19.23 -25.25
CA GLN A 111 -3.56 20.46 -25.64
C GLN A 111 -5.08 20.46 -25.40
N GLU A 112 -5.70 19.33 -25.01
CA GLU A 112 -7.18 19.24 -24.87
C GLU A 112 -7.70 19.28 -23.42
N VAL A 113 -6.85 19.58 -22.42
CA VAL A 113 -7.25 19.64 -21.00
C VAL A 113 -7.16 21.05 -20.39
N GLU A 114 -7.12 22.11 -21.23
CA GLU A 114 -7.27 23.49 -20.76
C GLU A 114 -8.72 24.01 -20.94
#